data_AF-A0A8H3GDI1-F1
#
_entry.id   AF-A0A8H3GDI1-F1
#
_cell.length_a   1.000
_cell.length_b   1.000
_cell.length_c   1.000
_cell.angle_alpha   90.00
_cell.angle_beta   90.00
_cell.angle_gamma   90.00
#
_symmetry.space_group_name_H-M   'P 1'
#
loop_
_entity.id
_entity.type
_entity.pdbx_description
1 polymer ?
#
loop_
_entity_poly.entity_id
_entity_poly.type
_entity_poly.pdbx_seq_one_letter_code
_entity_poly.pdbx_strand_id
1 'polypeptide(L)'
;MRSLLTGIVALASGHAALAAFTSLTAKETFARMSPGWNLGNTLDALPTEGSWMAPVQNKTFSQIYADGFRSVRIPITFNDHFTSDAPNYTVDPAWLSRINYVVDAALSTGLFVIVNVHHDSWNWADMAGPKPDIDARKAKFEKLWQQYATLLKDKNERLILESINEPTGTTQADAEIVNDLNQRFTNIVKNSGGNNAKRVVSLPGLGDSLENLNKWYKAPTGFPADKLSVQFHYYGPWDFVMNQWGKTWWGSDGMFTRP
;
A
#
# COMPACT_ATOMS: atom_id res chain seq x y z
N MET A 1 -22.20 -51.94 -31.48
CA MET A 1 -21.42 -50.69 -31.45
C MET A 1 -22.17 -49.66 -30.63
N ARG A 2 -21.77 -49.41 -29.38
CA ARG A 2 -22.25 -48.28 -28.57
C ARG A 2 -21.07 -47.31 -28.45
N SER A 3 -21.17 -46.16 -29.07
CA SER A 3 -20.16 -45.11 -29.01
C SER A 3 -20.44 -44.23 -27.79
N LEU A 4 -19.53 -44.24 -26.81
CA LEU A 4 -19.51 -43.24 -25.73
C LEU A 4 -18.97 -41.93 -26.31
N LEU A 5 -19.78 -40.88 -26.29
CA LEU A 5 -19.30 -39.51 -26.44
C LEU A 5 -18.87 -39.00 -25.08
N THR A 6 -17.56 -38.86 -24.87
CA THR A 6 -16.99 -38.17 -23.71
C THR A 6 -17.03 -36.67 -23.99
N GLY A 7 -17.94 -35.95 -23.33
CA GLY A 7 -17.96 -34.49 -23.36
C GLY A 7 -16.85 -33.93 -22.46
N ILE A 8 -15.88 -33.24 -23.05
CA ILE A 8 -14.92 -32.42 -22.31
C ILE A 8 -15.64 -31.13 -21.91
N VAL A 9 -15.89 -30.98 -20.61
CA VAL A 9 -16.28 -29.69 -20.03
C VAL A 9 -15.00 -28.85 -19.90
N ALA A 10 -14.83 -27.88 -20.80
CA ALA A 10 -13.84 -26.83 -20.62
C ALA A 10 -14.33 -25.88 -19.52
N LEU A 11 -13.71 -25.95 -18.35
CA LEU A 11 -13.83 -24.92 -17.32
C LEU A 11 -13.19 -23.63 -17.87
N ALA A 12 -14.01 -22.68 -18.31
CA ALA A 12 -13.56 -21.34 -18.61
C ALA A 12 -13.16 -20.66 -17.30
N SER A 13 -11.84 -20.61 -17.03
CA SER A 13 -11.28 -19.71 -16.03
C SER A 13 -11.48 -18.28 -16.52
N GLY A 14 -12.55 -17.65 -16.05
CA GLY A 14 -12.86 -16.25 -16.31
C GLY A 14 -11.80 -15.33 -15.70
N HIS A 15 -10.63 -15.26 -16.33
CA HIS A 15 -9.78 -14.09 -16.24
C HIS A 15 -10.48 -13.03 -17.08
N ALA A 16 -11.33 -12.23 -16.45
CA ALA A 16 -11.67 -10.94 -17.02
C ALA A 16 -10.33 -10.25 -17.29
N ALA A 17 -9.95 -10.13 -18.57
CA ALA A 17 -8.70 -9.50 -18.95
C ALA A 17 -8.72 -8.10 -18.34
N LEU A 18 -7.86 -7.87 -17.34
CA LEU A 18 -7.65 -6.53 -16.80
C LEU A 18 -7.36 -5.62 -18.01
N ALA A 19 -8.00 -4.45 -18.04
CA ALA A 19 -7.80 -3.49 -19.11
C ALA A 19 -6.30 -3.29 -19.38
N ALA A 20 -5.92 -3.17 -20.65
CA ALA A 20 -4.53 -3.01 -21.05
C ALA A 20 -3.85 -1.86 -20.27
N PHE A 21 -2.63 -2.11 -19.78
CA PHE A 21 -1.90 -1.13 -18.97
C PHE A 21 -1.67 0.18 -19.74
N THR A 22 -2.12 1.29 -19.16
CA THR A 22 -1.87 2.63 -19.70
C THR A 22 -0.88 3.37 -18.81
N SER A 23 0.33 3.66 -19.30
CA SER A 23 1.33 4.40 -18.52
C SER A 23 0.84 5.82 -18.21
N LEU A 24 0.62 6.12 -16.92
CA LEU A 24 0.23 7.45 -16.43
C LEU A 24 1.39 8.07 -15.65
N THR A 25 1.52 9.39 -15.71
CA THR A 25 2.34 10.13 -14.75
C THR A 25 1.71 10.06 -13.34
N ALA A 26 2.50 10.30 -12.30
CA ALA A 26 2.01 10.47 -10.93
C ALA A 26 0.96 11.61 -10.89
N LYS A 27 1.21 12.72 -11.58
CA LYS A 27 0.27 13.84 -11.67
C LYS A 27 -1.09 13.43 -12.24
N GLU A 28 -1.12 12.70 -13.36
CA GLU A 28 -2.36 12.22 -13.96
C GLU A 28 -3.07 11.18 -13.09
N THR A 29 -2.29 10.31 -12.45
CA THR A 29 -2.80 9.28 -11.55
C THR A 29 -3.53 9.93 -10.38
N PHE A 30 -2.87 10.80 -9.62
CA PHE A 30 -3.46 11.44 -8.44
C PHE A 30 -4.61 12.41 -8.79
N ALA A 31 -4.60 13.03 -9.97
CA ALA A 31 -5.74 13.83 -10.45
C ALA A 31 -7.02 12.99 -10.64
N ARG A 32 -6.89 11.68 -10.89
CA ARG A 32 -8.03 10.75 -11.11
C ARG A 32 -8.42 9.99 -9.84
N MET A 33 -7.60 10.02 -8.79
CA MET A 33 -7.79 9.24 -7.57
C MET A 33 -8.68 9.91 -6.52
N SER A 34 -8.85 11.23 -6.59
CA SER A 34 -9.56 11.99 -5.54
C SER A 34 -11.09 11.91 -5.68
N PRO A 35 -11.84 11.69 -4.59
CA PRO A 35 -11.37 11.38 -3.23
C PRO A 35 -11.06 9.88 -3.04
N GLY A 36 -10.26 9.56 -2.02
CA GLY A 36 -9.90 8.20 -1.62
C GLY A 36 -10.43 7.78 -0.26
N TRP A 37 -10.51 6.46 -0.03
CA TRP A 37 -10.93 5.85 1.24
C TRP A 37 -9.92 4.79 1.72
N ASN A 38 -9.73 4.62 3.03
CA ASN A 38 -8.82 3.59 3.59
C ASN A 38 -9.60 2.37 4.09
N LEU A 39 -9.22 1.18 3.64
CA LEU A 39 -9.66 -0.11 4.19
C LEU A 39 -8.88 -0.46 5.46
N GLY A 40 -8.99 0.40 6.48
CA GLY A 40 -8.25 0.26 7.73
C GLY A 40 -8.74 -0.89 8.61
N ASN A 41 -7.86 -1.36 9.49
CA ASN A 41 -8.06 -2.45 10.46
C ASN A 41 -8.62 -3.73 9.83
N THR A 42 -8.28 -3.99 8.57
CA THR A 42 -8.71 -5.13 7.78
C THR A 42 -7.50 -6.02 7.49
N LEU A 43 -6.77 -5.83 6.37
CA LEU A 43 -5.58 -6.63 6.05
C LEU A 43 -4.33 -6.17 6.83
N ASP A 44 -4.40 -5.00 7.44
CA ASP A 44 -3.42 -4.44 8.35
C ASP A 44 -3.56 -4.97 9.79
N ALA A 45 -4.69 -5.60 10.11
CA ALA A 45 -4.94 -6.16 11.44
C ALA A 45 -3.90 -7.23 11.82
N LEU A 46 -3.59 -7.28 13.11
CA LEU A 46 -2.69 -8.28 13.70
C LEU A 46 -3.47 -9.29 14.54
N PRO A 47 -3.16 -10.61 14.45
CA PRO A 47 -2.15 -11.22 13.57
C PRO A 47 -2.60 -11.37 12.10
N THR A 48 -3.91 -11.29 11.81
CA THR A 48 -4.41 -11.48 10.43
C THR A 48 -5.76 -10.80 10.20
N GLU A 49 -6.21 -10.69 8.95
CA GLU A 49 -7.54 -10.18 8.59
C GLU A 49 -8.65 -10.92 9.37
N GLY A 50 -9.59 -10.17 9.95
CA GLY A 50 -10.60 -10.73 10.85
C GLY A 50 -10.28 -10.53 12.34
N SER A 51 -9.03 -10.19 12.67
CA SER A 51 -8.59 -10.09 14.07
C SER A 51 -9.06 -8.80 14.77
N TRP A 52 -9.18 -7.69 14.04
CA TRP A 52 -9.67 -6.41 14.57
C TRP A 52 -11.07 -6.06 14.06
N MET A 53 -11.31 -6.24 12.76
CA MET A 53 -12.63 -6.13 12.13
C MET A 53 -12.90 -7.31 11.22
N ALA A 54 -14.17 -7.52 10.87
CA ALA A 54 -14.58 -8.61 9.98
C ALA A 54 -13.89 -8.51 8.60
N PRO A 55 -13.58 -9.65 7.95
CA PRO A 55 -12.95 -9.66 6.62
C PRO A 55 -13.75 -8.88 5.58
N VAL A 56 -13.04 -8.24 4.63
CA VAL A 56 -13.67 -7.46 3.58
C VAL A 56 -14.42 -8.35 2.58
N GLN A 57 -15.59 -7.86 2.15
CA GLN A 57 -16.42 -8.47 1.11
C GLN A 57 -16.38 -7.61 -0.16
N ASN A 58 -16.53 -8.22 -1.35
CA ASN A 58 -16.44 -7.50 -2.63
C ASN A 58 -17.46 -6.35 -2.73
N LYS A 59 -18.65 -6.50 -2.13
CA LYS A 59 -19.68 -5.46 -2.09
C LYS A 59 -19.17 -4.15 -1.48
N THR A 60 -18.19 -4.21 -0.59
CA THR A 60 -17.57 -3.02 0.02
C THR A 60 -16.93 -2.14 -1.05
N PHE A 61 -16.23 -2.70 -2.03
CA PHE A 61 -15.59 -1.92 -3.10
C PHE A 61 -16.62 -1.32 -4.05
N SER A 62 -17.69 -2.05 -4.39
CA SER A 62 -18.79 -1.52 -5.18
C SER A 62 -19.48 -0.35 -4.46
N GLN A 63 -19.66 -0.45 -3.14
CA GLN A 63 -20.22 0.62 -2.33
C GLN A 63 -19.30 1.84 -2.27
N ILE A 64 -17.99 1.65 -2.02
CA ILE A 64 -17.00 2.74 -2.04
C ILE A 64 -17.06 3.51 -3.37
N TYR A 65 -17.11 2.80 -4.51
CA TYR A 65 -17.21 3.45 -5.81
C TYR A 65 -18.54 4.19 -6.01
N ALA A 66 -19.65 3.57 -5.60
CA ALA A 66 -20.99 4.15 -5.67
C ALA A 66 -21.14 5.41 -4.80
N ASP A 67 -20.47 5.46 -3.65
CA ASP A 67 -20.43 6.61 -2.74
C ASP A 67 -19.58 7.78 -3.27
N GLY A 68 -18.95 7.62 -4.43
CA GLY A 68 -18.25 8.68 -5.13
C GLY A 68 -16.73 8.66 -4.97
N PHE A 69 -16.18 7.72 -4.20
CA PHE A 69 -14.72 7.56 -4.12
C PHE A 69 -14.16 7.03 -5.44
N ARG A 70 -12.92 7.41 -5.73
CA ARG A 70 -12.19 7.02 -6.95
C ARG A 70 -10.92 6.24 -6.64
N SER A 71 -10.53 6.17 -5.37
CA SER A 71 -9.45 5.33 -4.92
C SER A 71 -9.74 4.66 -3.58
N VAL A 72 -9.10 3.52 -3.34
CA VAL A 72 -9.01 2.87 -2.04
C VAL A 72 -7.55 2.61 -1.69
N ARG A 73 -7.16 2.91 -0.46
CA ARG A 73 -5.89 2.45 0.12
C ARG A 73 -6.16 1.22 0.96
N ILE A 74 -5.42 0.15 0.68
CA ILE A 74 -5.53 -1.16 1.34
C ILE A 74 -4.24 -1.34 2.16
N PRO A 75 -4.25 -0.92 3.43
CA PRO A 75 -3.12 -1.16 4.33
C PRO A 75 -3.00 -2.67 4.61
N ILE A 76 -1.78 -3.20 4.54
CA ILE A 76 -1.51 -4.65 4.64
C ILE A 76 -0.30 -4.90 5.54
N THR A 77 -0.46 -5.80 6.52
CA THR A 77 0.61 -6.20 7.44
C THR A 77 1.10 -7.61 7.11
N PHE A 78 2.41 -7.86 7.20
CA PHE A 78 3.03 -9.15 6.86
C PHE A 78 3.66 -9.88 8.05
N ASN A 79 3.75 -9.22 9.20
CA ASN A 79 4.47 -9.70 10.39
C ASN A 79 4.27 -11.19 10.69
N ASP A 80 3.02 -11.65 10.76
CA ASP A 80 2.63 -13.00 11.15
C ASP A 80 2.45 -13.95 9.95
N HIS A 81 2.85 -13.51 8.75
CA HIS A 81 2.62 -14.19 7.47
C HIS A 81 3.91 -14.62 6.77
N PHE A 82 5.01 -14.80 7.50
CA PHE A 82 6.23 -15.42 6.98
C PHE A 82 6.29 -16.91 7.36
N THR A 83 6.51 -17.79 6.39
CA THR A 83 6.62 -19.26 6.60
C THR A 83 8.06 -19.74 6.67
N SER A 84 9.04 -18.85 6.46
CA SER A 84 10.46 -19.15 6.63
C SER A 84 11.22 -17.94 7.14
N ASP A 85 12.31 -18.18 7.84
CA ASP A 85 13.26 -17.15 8.25
C ASP A 85 14.26 -16.81 7.12
N ALA A 86 15.33 -16.10 7.51
CA ALA A 86 16.47 -15.82 6.67
C ALA A 86 17.04 -17.11 6.04
N PRO A 87 17.56 -17.07 4.80
CA PRO A 87 17.67 -15.89 3.94
C PRO A 87 16.44 -15.66 3.03
N ASN A 88 15.43 -16.54 3.10
CA ASN A 88 14.36 -16.56 2.12
C ASN A 88 13.21 -15.63 2.47
N TYR A 89 12.84 -15.56 3.76
CA TYR A 89 11.68 -14.79 4.23
C TYR A 89 10.43 -15.01 3.36
N THR A 90 10.10 -16.28 3.14
CA THR A 90 8.98 -16.68 2.29
C THR A 90 7.68 -16.19 2.92
N VAL A 91 6.88 -15.43 2.17
CA VAL A 91 5.54 -15.02 2.61
C VAL A 91 4.58 -16.18 2.36
N ASP A 92 3.68 -16.41 3.30
CA ASP A 92 2.62 -17.43 3.19
C ASP A 92 1.87 -17.25 1.86
N PRO A 93 1.89 -18.26 0.96
CA PRO A 93 1.14 -18.22 -0.29
C PRO A 93 -0.35 -17.98 -0.11
N ALA A 94 -0.96 -18.42 1.00
CA ALA A 94 -2.37 -18.16 1.29
C ALA A 94 -2.62 -16.66 1.53
N TRP A 95 -1.70 -15.99 2.23
CA TRP A 95 -1.76 -14.55 2.46
C TRP A 95 -1.58 -13.76 1.15
N LEU A 96 -0.59 -14.11 0.34
CA LEU A 96 -0.38 -13.51 -0.98
C LEU A 96 -1.61 -13.70 -1.89
N SER A 97 -2.21 -14.89 -1.87
CA SER A 97 -3.44 -15.18 -2.61
C SER A 97 -4.60 -14.30 -2.15
N ARG A 98 -4.76 -14.13 -0.83
CA ARG A 98 -5.79 -13.24 -0.27
C ARG A 98 -5.57 -11.79 -0.67
N ILE A 99 -4.34 -11.28 -0.57
CA ILE A 99 -4.00 -9.92 -1.03
C ILE A 99 -4.35 -9.76 -2.51
N ASN A 100 -3.93 -10.70 -3.35
CA ASN A 100 -4.21 -10.64 -4.79
C ASN A 100 -5.72 -10.58 -5.07
N TYR A 101 -6.50 -11.42 -4.39
CA TYR A 101 -7.96 -11.42 -4.50
C TYR A 101 -8.58 -10.07 -4.13
N VAL A 102 -8.17 -9.48 -3.00
CA VAL A 102 -8.74 -8.21 -2.51
C VAL A 102 -8.36 -7.06 -3.44
N VAL A 103 -7.12 -7.03 -3.94
CA VAL A 103 -6.65 -6.05 -4.94
C VAL A 103 -7.45 -6.20 -6.24
N ASP A 104 -7.65 -7.42 -6.73
CA ASP A 104 -8.45 -7.66 -7.95
C ASP A 104 -9.90 -7.23 -7.77
N ALA A 105 -10.50 -7.54 -6.61
CA ALA A 105 -11.86 -7.12 -6.29
C ALA A 105 -11.99 -5.59 -6.33
N ALA A 106 -11.05 -4.86 -5.73
CA ALA A 106 -11.04 -3.40 -5.77
C ALA A 106 -10.85 -2.85 -7.19
N LEU A 107 -9.82 -3.32 -7.93
CA LEU A 107 -9.52 -2.87 -9.29
C LEU A 107 -10.68 -3.14 -10.27
N SER A 108 -11.42 -4.24 -10.08
CA SER A 108 -12.55 -4.61 -10.94
C SER A 108 -13.70 -3.61 -10.92
N THR A 109 -13.79 -2.77 -9.89
CA THR A 109 -14.79 -1.70 -9.77
C THR A 109 -14.41 -0.41 -10.49
N GLY A 110 -13.17 -0.31 -11.01
CA GLY A 110 -12.62 0.89 -11.61
C GLY A 110 -11.91 1.83 -10.63
N LEU A 111 -11.88 1.49 -9.34
CA LEU A 111 -11.10 2.21 -8.32
C LEU A 111 -9.60 2.13 -8.63
N PHE A 112 -8.89 3.22 -8.33
CA PHE A 112 -7.46 3.17 -8.08
C PHE A 112 -7.19 2.51 -6.72
N VAL A 113 -6.08 1.79 -6.61
CA VAL A 113 -5.73 1.00 -5.42
C VAL A 113 -4.32 1.33 -4.99
N ILE A 114 -4.14 1.75 -3.73
CA ILE A 114 -2.81 1.83 -3.10
C ILE A 114 -2.66 0.63 -2.18
N VAL A 115 -1.54 -0.09 -2.28
CA VAL A 115 -1.15 -1.13 -1.32
C VAL A 115 0.22 -0.84 -0.74
N ASN A 116 0.46 -1.28 0.50
CA ASN A 116 1.70 -1.00 1.22
C ASN A 116 2.20 -2.20 2.04
N VAL A 117 3.20 -1.89 2.86
CA VAL A 117 3.65 -2.64 4.04
C VAL A 117 3.32 -1.76 5.25
N HIS A 118 2.43 -2.20 6.14
CA HIS A 118 1.71 -1.31 7.06
C HIS A 118 2.28 -1.29 8.48
N HIS A 119 1.78 -2.14 9.38
CA HIS A 119 2.21 -2.16 10.79
C HIS A 119 3.55 -2.87 11.01
N ASP A 120 4.11 -3.43 9.94
CA ASP A 120 5.49 -3.91 9.94
C ASP A 120 6.48 -2.79 10.32
N SER A 121 6.13 -1.52 10.05
CA SER A 121 7.00 -0.35 10.24
C SER A 121 7.38 -0.03 11.68
N TRP A 122 6.53 -0.36 12.65
CA TRP A 122 6.84 -0.25 14.07
C TRP A 122 7.17 -1.61 14.70
N ASN A 123 7.25 -2.65 13.87
CA ASN A 123 7.55 -4.01 14.28
C ASN A 123 8.88 -4.46 13.64
N TRP A 124 8.91 -5.52 12.82
CA TRP A 124 10.17 -6.05 12.29
C TRP A 124 10.87 -5.11 11.30
N ALA A 125 10.14 -4.18 10.67
CA ALA A 125 10.67 -3.19 9.74
C ALA A 125 10.89 -1.81 10.41
N ASP A 126 10.84 -1.72 11.74
CA ASP A 126 11.28 -0.54 12.47
C ASP A 126 12.78 -0.37 12.26
N MET A 127 13.19 0.63 11.48
CA MET A 127 14.60 0.91 11.18
C MET A 127 15.21 2.04 12.02
N ALA A 128 14.46 2.62 12.97
CA ALA A 128 14.89 3.79 13.70
C ALA A 128 16.01 3.49 14.71
N GLY A 129 16.92 4.44 14.89
CA GLY A 129 17.95 4.42 15.93
C GLY A 129 18.98 3.29 15.79
N PRO A 130 19.86 3.11 16.78
CA PRO A 130 20.98 2.17 16.73
C PRO A 130 20.56 0.73 17.08
N LYS A 131 19.42 0.27 16.53
CA LYS A 131 18.96 -1.11 16.72
C LYS A 131 19.92 -2.09 16.03
N PRO A 132 20.18 -3.28 16.61
CA PRO A 132 21.00 -4.31 15.97
C PRO A 132 20.39 -4.78 14.65
N ASP A 133 21.19 -5.41 13.79
CA ASP A 133 20.71 -6.14 12.62
C ASP A 133 19.93 -5.31 11.59
N ILE A 134 20.32 -4.03 11.40
CA ILE A 134 19.68 -3.17 10.39
C ILE A 134 19.78 -3.77 8.98
N ASP A 135 20.92 -4.40 8.66
CA ASP A 135 21.11 -5.03 7.36
C ASP A 135 20.21 -6.27 7.18
N ALA A 136 19.97 -7.04 8.24
CA ALA A 136 19.04 -8.17 8.19
C ALA A 136 17.59 -7.70 8.02
N ARG A 137 17.19 -6.62 8.71
CA ARG A 137 15.86 -6.01 8.55
C ARG A 137 15.67 -5.44 7.15
N LYS A 138 16.68 -4.76 6.59
CA LYS A 138 16.69 -4.32 5.18
C LYS A 138 16.58 -5.50 4.21
N ALA A 139 17.32 -6.59 4.44
CA ALA A 139 17.24 -7.78 3.61
C ALA A 139 15.84 -8.43 3.66
N LYS A 140 15.20 -8.49 4.85
CA LYS A 140 13.81 -8.96 5.00
C LYS A 140 12.83 -8.07 4.22
N PHE A 141 12.98 -6.75 4.31
CA PHE A 141 12.18 -5.79 3.53
C PHE A 141 12.34 -6.00 2.02
N GLU A 142 13.58 -6.18 1.54
CA GLU A 142 13.84 -6.44 0.12
C GLU A 142 13.23 -7.77 -0.34
N LYS A 143 13.33 -8.83 0.48
CA LYS A 143 12.75 -10.15 0.18
C LYS A 143 11.23 -10.14 0.16
N LEU A 144 10.60 -9.39 1.06
CA LEU A 144 9.16 -9.15 1.03
C LEU A 144 8.76 -8.46 -0.28
N TRP A 145 9.38 -7.32 -0.60
CA TRP A 145 9.01 -6.57 -1.80
C TRP A 145 9.32 -7.31 -3.11
N GLN A 146 10.34 -8.17 -3.15
CA GLN A 146 10.61 -9.03 -4.32
C GLN A 146 9.42 -9.96 -4.60
N GLN A 147 8.90 -10.64 -3.59
CA GLN A 147 7.74 -11.52 -3.72
C GLN A 147 6.48 -10.71 -4.04
N TYR A 148 6.29 -9.59 -3.33
CA TYR A 148 5.08 -8.80 -3.41
C TYR A 148 4.95 -8.05 -4.74
N ALA A 149 6.03 -7.41 -5.21
CA ALA A 149 6.05 -6.76 -6.51
C ALA A 149 5.88 -7.78 -7.66
N THR A 150 6.44 -8.98 -7.52
CA THR A 150 6.26 -10.06 -8.50
C THR A 150 4.80 -10.51 -8.60
N LEU A 151 4.11 -10.67 -7.46
CA LEU A 151 2.68 -11.00 -7.42
C LEU A 151 1.83 -9.98 -8.18
N LEU A 152 2.14 -8.70 -8.03
CA LEU A 152 1.33 -7.59 -8.54
C LEU A 152 1.79 -7.02 -9.88
N LYS A 153 2.82 -7.61 -10.50
CA LYS A 153 3.51 -7.02 -11.67
C LYS A 153 2.60 -6.77 -12.87
N ASP A 154 1.59 -7.62 -13.07
CA ASP A 154 0.72 -7.58 -14.25
C ASP A 154 -0.58 -6.80 -14.00
N LYS A 155 -0.81 -6.26 -12.79
CA LYS A 155 -1.97 -5.38 -12.54
C LYS A 155 -1.86 -4.13 -13.41
N ASN A 156 -3.01 -3.57 -13.80
CA ASN A 156 -3.06 -2.37 -14.63
C ASN A 156 -2.57 -1.11 -13.88
N GLU A 157 -2.60 0.05 -14.53
CA GLU A 157 -2.06 1.31 -14.03
C GLU A 157 -2.76 1.87 -12.79
N ARG A 158 -3.94 1.34 -12.46
CA ARG A 158 -4.72 1.79 -11.29
C ARG A 158 -4.15 1.29 -9.97
N LEU A 159 -3.24 0.31 -9.98
CA LEU A 159 -2.51 -0.10 -8.79
C LEU A 159 -1.26 0.76 -8.59
N ILE A 160 -1.13 1.35 -7.41
CA ILE A 160 0.01 2.10 -6.89
C ILE A 160 0.65 1.27 -5.75
N LEU A 161 1.98 1.23 -5.72
CA LEU A 161 2.72 0.60 -4.63
C LEU A 161 3.30 1.68 -3.72
N GLU A 162 3.00 1.59 -2.43
CA GLU A 162 3.54 2.43 -1.37
C GLU A 162 4.58 1.64 -0.59
N SER A 163 5.79 2.20 -0.39
CA SER A 163 6.92 1.41 0.12
C SER A 163 6.73 0.89 1.55
N ILE A 164 6.28 1.74 2.46
CA ILE A 164 6.06 1.41 3.87
C ILE A 164 5.24 2.53 4.55
N ASN A 165 4.38 2.19 5.50
CA ASN A 165 3.59 3.14 6.27
C ASN A 165 4.35 3.67 7.48
N GLU A 166 4.27 4.97 7.75
CA GLU A 166 4.75 5.65 8.95
C GLU A 166 6.09 5.11 9.48
N PRO A 167 7.19 5.21 8.70
CA PRO A 167 8.50 4.76 9.17
C PRO A 167 8.84 5.42 10.50
N THR A 168 9.16 4.62 11.51
CA THR A 168 9.54 5.11 12.84
C THR A 168 10.82 5.93 12.81
N GLY A 169 10.96 6.83 13.78
CA GLY A 169 12.18 7.61 14.00
C GLY A 169 11.91 9.11 14.11
N THR A 170 12.93 9.86 14.53
CA THR A 170 12.80 11.30 14.81
C THR A 170 14.01 12.12 14.39
N THR A 171 15.07 11.48 13.90
CA THR A 171 16.33 12.13 13.56
C THR A 171 16.55 12.18 12.05
N GLN A 172 17.48 13.05 11.61
CA GLN A 172 17.93 13.05 10.22
C GLN A 172 18.53 11.70 9.79
N ALA A 173 19.27 11.03 10.69
CA ALA A 173 19.84 9.72 10.41
C ALA A 173 18.75 8.67 10.14
N ASP A 174 17.63 8.70 10.89
CA ASP A 174 16.47 7.85 10.63
C ASP A 174 15.87 8.16 9.24
N ALA A 175 15.73 9.44 8.90
CA ALA A 175 15.22 9.84 7.59
C ALA A 175 16.14 9.40 6.43
N GLU A 176 17.46 9.39 6.63
CA GLU A 176 18.42 8.86 5.65
C GLU A 176 18.25 7.36 5.45
N ILE A 177 17.89 6.60 6.49
CA ILE A 177 17.54 5.18 6.37
C ILE A 177 16.23 5.00 5.58
N VAL A 178 15.22 5.85 5.80
CA VAL A 178 13.97 5.81 5.02
C VAL A 178 14.23 6.13 3.54
N ASN A 179 15.10 7.10 3.24
CA ASN A 179 15.52 7.39 1.87
C ASN A 179 16.23 6.17 1.22
N ASP A 180 17.10 5.46 1.95
CA ASP A 180 17.72 4.19 1.50
C ASP A 180 16.66 3.11 1.22
N LEU A 181 15.67 2.93 2.10
CA LEU A 181 14.56 1.99 1.88
C LEU A 181 13.76 2.34 0.62
N ASN A 182 13.43 3.62 0.40
CA ASN A 182 12.73 4.06 -0.80
C ASN A 182 13.55 3.77 -2.08
N GLN A 183 14.88 3.93 -2.03
CA GLN A 183 15.77 3.58 -3.13
C GLN A 183 15.80 2.07 -3.40
N ARG A 184 15.87 1.24 -2.35
CA ARG A 184 15.83 -0.24 -2.47
C ARG A 184 14.49 -0.72 -3.03
N PHE A 185 13.40 -0.21 -2.50
CA PHE A 185 12.05 -0.49 -2.96
C PHE A 185 11.87 -0.16 -4.44
N THR A 186 12.23 1.04 -4.88
CA THR A 186 12.08 1.42 -6.29
C THR A 186 12.96 0.59 -7.23
N ASN A 187 14.16 0.19 -6.78
CA ASN A 187 15.00 -0.76 -7.52
C ASN A 187 14.32 -2.13 -7.66
N ILE A 188 13.68 -2.64 -6.62
CA ILE A 188 12.94 -3.91 -6.67
C ILE A 188 11.74 -3.81 -7.61
N VAL A 189 10.91 -2.77 -7.45
CA VAL A 189 9.73 -2.55 -8.28
C VAL A 189 10.13 -2.49 -9.75
N LYS A 190 11.15 -1.68 -10.10
CA LYS A 190 11.66 -1.56 -11.47
C LYS A 190 12.07 -2.90 -12.08
N ASN A 191 12.69 -3.78 -11.29
CA ASN A 191 13.28 -5.03 -11.78
C ASN A 191 12.36 -6.25 -11.64
N SER A 192 11.14 -6.09 -11.10
CA SER A 192 10.18 -7.19 -10.88
C SER A 192 9.37 -7.60 -12.12
N GLY A 193 9.57 -6.92 -13.26
CA GLY A 193 8.95 -7.24 -14.55
C GLY A 193 7.51 -6.72 -14.70
N GLY A 194 6.83 -7.20 -15.74
CA GLY A 194 5.46 -6.79 -16.08
C GLY A 194 5.35 -5.27 -16.28
N ASN A 195 4.36 -4.67 -15.63
CA ASN A 195 4.06 -3.25 -15.71
C ASN A 195 4.82 -2.41 -14.68
N ASN A 196 5.54 -3.02 -13.73
CA ASN A 196 6.07 -2.33 -12.55
C ASN A 196 7.12 -1.25 -12.87
N ALA A 197 7.92 -1.41 -13.93
CA ALA A 197 8.87 -0.39 -14.37
C ALA A 197 8.20 0.91 -14.87
N LYS A 198 6.89 0.89 -15.13
CA LYS A 198 6.08 2.03 -15.61
C LYS A 198 5.04 2.46 -14.58
N ARG A 199 4.93 1.76 -13.45
CA ARG A 199 3.89 1.96 -12.43
C ARG A 199 4.22 3.18 -11.57
N VAL A 200 3.20 3.94 -11.18
CA VAL A 200 3.33 4.99 -10.17
C VAL A 200 3.58 4.36 -8.80
N VAL A 201 4.52 4.93 -8.06
CA VAL A 201 4.85 4.51 -6.69
C VAL A 201 4.73 5.69 -5.74
N SER A 202 4.27 5.42 -4.50
CA SER A 202 4.14 6.42 -3.44
C SER A 202 5.20 6.21 -2.36
N LEU A 203 5.92 7.27 -2.01
CA LEU A 203 7.07 7.19 -1.13
C LEU A 203 6.86 8.08 0.10
N PRO A 204 6.96 7.52 1.32
CA PRO A 204 6.85 8.28 2.55
C PRO A 204 8.12 9.09 2.82
N GLY A 205 7.96 10.20 3.54
CA GLY A 205 9.02 10.74 4.39
C GLY A 205 9.04 10.03 5.74
N LEU A 206 10.02 10.37 6.60
CA LEU A 206 10.08 9.81 7.96
C LEU A 206 8.78 10.11 8.73
N GLY A 207 8.13 9.06 9.24
CA GLY A 207 6.88 9.11 10.00
C GLY A 207 5.65 9.56 9.21
N ASP A 208 5.70 9.56 7.86
CA ASP A 208 4.69 10.22 7.01
C ASP A 208 4.39 11.67 7.47
N SER A 209 5.40 12.35 8.04
CA SER A 209 5.28 13.73 8.51
C SER A 209 5.57 14.70 7.37
N LEU A 210 4.68 15.67 7.16
CA LEU A 210 4.89 16.75 6.19
C LEU A 210 6.15 17.58 6.50
N GLU A 211 6.46 17.79 7.78
CA GLU A 211 7.68 18.50 8.19
C GLU A 211 8.94 17.73 7.77
N ASN A 212 8.99 16.44 8.15
CA ASN A 212 10.14 15.59 7.82
C ASN A 212 10.28 15.37 6.32
N LEU A 213 9.16 15.27 5.60
CA LEU A 213 9.14 15.20 4.14
C LEU A 213 9.80 16.44 3.53
N ASN A 214 9.43 17.65 3.97
CA ASN A 214 10.06 18.88 3.46
C ASN A 214 11.53 19.03 3.86
N LYS A 215 11.92 18.49 5.01
CA LYS A 215 13.25 18.71 5.60
C LYS A 215 14.30 17.71 5.14
N TRP A 216 13.94 16.43 5.03
CA TRP A 216 14.92 15.34 4.92
C TRP A 216 14.67 14.36 3.77
N TYR A 217 13.51 14.42 3.11
CA TYR A 217 13.22 13.52 1.99
C TYR A 217 14.18 13.74 0.83
N LYS A 218 14.63 12.63 0.23
CA LYS A 218 15.40 12.62 -1.02
C LYS A 218 14.74 11.64 -1.97
N ALA A 219 14.37 12.13 -3.16
CA ALA A 219 13.79 11.28 -4.19
C ALA A 219 14.80 10.19 -4.62
N PRO A 220 14.36 8.93 -4.81
CA PRO A 220 15.22 7.89 -5.32
C PRO A 220 15.63 8.20 -6.77
N THR A 221 16.77 7.65 -7.15
CA THR A 221 17.32 7.75 -8.50
C THR A 221 17.07 6.47 -9.29
N GLY A 222 17.14 6.55 -10.62
CA GLY A 222 17.04 5.37 -11.50
C GLY A 222 15.62 4.82 -11.73
N PHE A 223 14.60 5.37 -11.06
CA PHE A 223 13.18 5.19 -11.39
C PHE A 223 12.67 6.39 -12.19
N PRO A 224 11.71 6.24 -13.13
CA PRO A 224 11.20 7.38 -13.89
C PRO A 224 10.58 8.44 -12.96
N ALA A 225 11.10 9.67 -13.02
CA ALA A 225 10.73 10.74 -12.08
C ALA A 225 9.26 11.12 -12.17
N ASP A 226 8.65 11.01 -13.35
CA ASP A 226 7.23 11.25 -13.58
C ASP A 226 6.32 10.16 -12.97
N LYS A 227 6.90 9.08 -12.41
CA LYS A 227 6.17 7.99 -11.74
C LYS A 227 6.30 8.02 -10.21
N LEU A 228 7.10 8.94 -9.67
CA LEU A 228 7.28 9.09 -8.24
C LEU A 228 6.22 10.03 -7.67
N SER A 229 5.54 9.61 -6.61
CA SER A 229 4.77 10.48 -5.72
C SER A 229 5.31 10.42 -4.30
N VAL A 230 5.01 11.45 -3.53
CA VAL A 230 5.28 11.52 -2.09
C VAL A 230 3.96 11.47 -1.32
N GLN A 231 4.03 11.02 -0.07
CA GLN A 231 2.89 10.98 0.83
C GLN A 231 3.25 11.49 2.23
N PHE A 232 2.22 11.94 2.94
CA PHE A 232 2.22 12.29 4.35
C PHE A 232 0.82 12.08 4.91
N HIS A 233 0.71 11.92 6.22
CA HIS A 233 -0.55 11.82 6.95
C HIS A 233 -0.84 13.11 7.69
N TYR A 234 -2.13 13.41 7.88
CA TYR A 234 -2.57 14.62 8.56
C TYR A 234 -3.74 14.33 9.50
N TYR A 235 -3.44 14.33 10.80
CA TYR A 235 -4.40 14.18 11.89
C TYR A 235 -4.45 15.45 12.77
N GLY A 236 -4.30 16.63 12.15
CA GLY A 236 -4.25 17.91 12.85
C GLY A 236 -5.59 18.66 12.87
N PRO A 237 -5.93 19.37 13.97
CA PRO A 237 -5.28 19.35 15.28
C PRO A 237 -5.57 18.04 16.05
N TRP A 238 -4.52 17.43 16.62
CA TRP A 238 -4.60 16.13 17.30
C TRP A 238 -5.62 16.11 18.45
N ASP A 239 -5.59 17.15 19.26
CA ASP A 239 -6.48 17.35 20.40
C ASP A 239 -7.96 17.39 20.00
N PHE A 240 -8.28 17.95 18.84
CA PHE A 240 -9.63 17.92 18.28
C PHE A 240 -10.00 16.55 17.73
N VAL A 241 -9.19 15.97 16.83
CA VAL A 241 -9.55 14.70 16.16
C VAL A 241 -9.58 13.51 17.13
N MET A 242 -8.87 13.60 18.25
CA MET A 242 -8.89 12.61 19.34
C MET A 242 -9.89 12.95 20.46
N ASN A 243 -10.60 14.07 20.38
CA ASN A 243 -11.50 14.56 21.42
C ASN A 243 -10.80 14.63 22.80
N GLN A 244 -9.59 15.17 22.84
CA GLN A 244 -8.77 15.31 24.04
C GLN A 244 -8.83 16.74 24.58
N TRP A 245 -8.55 16.89 25.88
CA TRP A 245 -8.36 18.18 26.56
C TRP A 245 -9.49 19.21 26.36
N GLY A 246 -10.73 18.72 26.19
CA GLY A 246 -11.92 19.57 26.06
C GLY A 246 -12.11 20.21 24.69
N LYS A 247 -11.33 19.83 23.67
CA LYS A 247 -11.45 20.39 22.33
C LYS A 247 -12.49 19.65 21.48
N THR A 248 -13.74 20.10 21.62
CA THR A 248 -14.92 19.45 21.02
C THR A 248 -15.44 20.12 19.75
N TRP A 249 -14.84 21.22 19.32
CA TRP A 249 -15.24 21.97 18.13
C TRP A 249 -14.02 22.43 17.32
N TRP A 250 -14.20 22.58 16.01
CA TRP A 250 -13.18 23.03 15.07
C TRP A 250 -13.81 23.93 14.00
N GLY A 251 -13.14 25.04 13.70
CA GLY A 251 -13.60 26.07 12.78
C GLY A 251 -12.94 27.41 13.11
N SER A 252 -13.17 28.44 12.29
CA SER A 252 -12.80 29.82 12.64
C SER A 252 -13.91 30.52 13.43
N ASP A 253 -13.55 31.51 14.24
CA ASP A 253 -14.49 32.27 15.08
C ASP A 253 -15.65 32.92 14.28
N GLY A 254 -15.49 33.11 12.96
CA GLY A 254 -16.52 33.66 12.06
C GLY A 254 -17.57 32.67 11.54
N MET A 255 -17.46 31.37 11.85
CA MET A 255 -18.45 30.35 11.43
C MET A 255 -19.65 30.25 12.37
N PHE A 256 -19.65 30.97 13.50
CA PHE A 256 -20.65 30.83 14.56
C PHE A 256 -21.44 32.12 14.88
N THR A 257 -21.33 33.17 14.06
CA THR A 257 -22.36 34.22 14.08
C THR A 257 -23.67 33.61 13.57
N ARG A 258 -24.54 33.22 14.50
CA ARG A 258 -25.92 32.86 14.17
C ARG A 258 -26.58 34.05 13.42
N PRO A 259 -27.40 33.80 12.39
CA PRO A 259 -28.32 34.83 11.90
C PRO A 259 -29.29 35.28 13.00
#